data_AF-A0A7K4PTE7-F1
#
_entry.id   AF-A0A7K4PTE7-F1
#
_cell.length_a   1.000
_cell.length_b   1.000
_cell.length_c   1.000
_cell.angle_alpha   90.00
_cell.angle_beta   90.00
_cell.angle_gamma   90.00
#
_symmetry.space_group_name_H-M   'P 1'
#
loop_
_entity.id
_entity.type
_entity.pdbx_description
1 polymer ?
#
loop_
_entity_poly.entity_id
_entity_poly.type
_entity_poly.pdbx_seq_one_letter_code
_entity_poly.pdbx_strand_id
1 'polypeptide(L)'
;MLHLADSLTFSGRKVVAAWAALPLPALAGSSLPDVLGAHQEVPWQLLSSCKEQKKLSSCFAQSAVLRGVCQEKGSRESPEQVLQRYLHTQFPGAFSTAHVLQQPCHTQAPFPQFFSPLLSTRGFLQDRARGSSSAGEERTDSPETATERAGPGRGKL
;
A
#
# COMPACT_ATOMS: atom_id res chain seq x y z
N MET A 1 -16.97 -4.08 8.71
CA MET A 1 -16.06 -3.78 7.60
C MET A 1 -16.73 -4.28 6.34
N LEU A 2 -17.05 -3.40 5.39
CA LEU A 2 -17.74 -3.79 4.16
C LEU A 2 -16.68 -4.38 3.22
N HIS A 3 -16.78 -5.68 2.95
CA HIS A 3 -15.81 -6.38 2.12
C HIS A 3 -16.03 -5.92 0.67
N LEU A 4 -14.99 -5.38 0.01
CA LEU A 4 -15.08 -4.88 -1.37
C LEU A 4 -15.69 -5.95 -2.29
N ALA A 5 -15.33 -7.22 -2.09
CA ALA A 5 -15.89 -8.32 -2.87
C ALA A 5 -17.41 -8.44 -2.71
N ASP A 6 -17.95 -8.25 -1.50
CA ASP A 6 -19.40 -8.34 -1.24
C ASP A 6 -20.17 -7.23 -1.96
N SER A 7 -19.59 -6.03 -2.04
CA SER A 7 -20.16 -4.90 -2.79
C SER A 7 -20.22 -5.14 -4.30
N LEU A 8 -19.36 -6.03 -4.80
CA LEU A 8 -19.23 -6.32 -6.22
C LEU A 8 -20.00 -7.55 -6.66
N THR A 9 -20.33 -8.46 -5.72
CA THR A 9 -21.05 -9.71 -5.99
C THR A 9 -22.36 -9.49 -6.76
N PHE A 10 -23.14 -8.46 -6.41
CA PHE A 10 -24.40 -8.13 -7.09
C PHE A 10 -24.23 -7.81 -8.58
N SER A 11 -23.08 -7.26 -8.96
CA SER A 11 -22.78 -6.88 -10.35
C SER A 11 -22.19 -8.01 -11.20
N GLY A 12 -22.03 -9.21 -10.63
CA GLY A 12 -21.33 -10.33 -11.28
C GLY A 12 -19.83 -10.09 -11.49
N ARG A 13 -19.26 -9.03 -10.90
CA ARG A 13 -17.84 -8.67 -10.98
C ARG A 13 -17.07 -9.32 -9.84
N LYS A 14 -15.82 -9.68 -10.11
CA LYS A 14 -14.91 -10.30 -9.14
C LYS A 14 -13.65 -9.46 -9.00
N VAL A 15 -12.95 -9.63 -7.88
CA VAL A 15 -11.59 -9.13 -7.70
C VAL A 15 -10.67 -9.90 -8.66
N VAL A 16 -9.83 -9.19 -9.41
CA VAL A 16 -8.99 -9.80 -10.47
C VAL A 16 -7.50 -9.62 -10.17
N ALA A 17 -7.15 -8.66 -9.33
CA ALA A 17 -5.76 -8.35 -9.01
C ALA A 17 -5.59 -7.90 -7.56
N ALA A 18 -4.46 -8.28 -6.97
CA ALA A 18 -3.99 -7.77 -5.70
C ALA A 18 -2.61 -7.13 -5.92
N TRP A 19 -2.41 -5.98 -5.29
CA TRP A 19 -1.21 -5.17 -5.38
C TRP A 19 -0.69 -4.89 -3.96
N ALA A 20 0.62 -4.81 -3.79
CA ALA A 20 1.20 -4.44 -2.52
C ALA A 20 2.49 -3.63 -2.68
N ALA A 21 2.79 -2.82 -1.67
CA ALA A 21 4.09 -2.21 -1.45
C ALA A 21 4.55 -2.56 -0.04
N LEU A 22 5.68 -3.28 0.06
CA LEU A 22 6.28 -3.62 1.33
C LEU A 22 7.82 -3.58 1.20
N PRO A 23 8.49 -2.60 1.81
CA PRO A 23 7.94 -1.44 2.52
C PRO A 23 7.41 -0.39 1.55
N LEU A 24 6.51 0.48 2.00
CA LEU A 24 6.19 1.69 1.24
C LEU A 24 7.45 2.57 1.18
N PRO A 25 7.89 3.04 -0.01
CA PRO A 25 9.14 3.78 -0.17
C PRO A 25 9.01 5.21 0.39
N ALA A 26 9.04 5.33 1.71
CA ALA A 26 8.98 6.60 2.42
C ALA A 26 10.34 6.93 3.03
N LEU A 27 10.81 8.16 2.82
CA LEU A 27 12.00 8.70 3.49
C LEU A 27 11.67 9.08 4.93
N ALA A 28 12.65 9.01 5.82
CA ALA A 28 12.44 9.47 7.19
C ALA A 28 12.06 10.97 7.20
N GLY A 29 10.90 11.29 7.77
CA GLY A 29 10.39 12.67 7.85
C GLY A 29 9.58 13.14 6.63
N SER A 30 9.33 12.28 5.63
CA SER A 30 8.40 12.61 4.54
C SER A 30 6.94 12.47 5.00
N SER A 31 6.09 13.40 4.59
CA SER A 31 4.64 13.27 4.80
C SER A 31 4.02 12.29 3.80
N LEU A 32 2.83 11.74 4.11
CA LEU A 32 2.13 10.83 3.19
C LEU A 32 1.86 11.47 1.80
N PRO A 33 1.42 12.74 1.70
CA PRO A 33 1.32 13.43 0.41
C PRO A 33 2.65 13.47 -0.37
N ASP A 34 3.78 13.72 0.30
CA ASP A 34 5.09 13.79 -0.35
C ASP A 34 5.49 12.43 -0.94
N VAL A 35 5.27 11.36 -0.17
CA VAL A 35 5.54 9.98 -0.60
C VAL A 35 4.70 9.66 -1.83
N LEU A 36 3.38 9.91 -1.78
CA LEU A 36 2.49 9.61 -2.91
C LEU A 36 2.76 10.50 -4.13
N GLY A 37 3.17 11.75 -3.92
CA GLY A 37 3.48 12.71 -4.98
C GLY A 37 4.83 12.50 -5.65
N ALA A 38 5.78 11.82 -4.98
CA ALA A 38 7.09 11.52 -5.55
C ALA A 38 7.06 10.49 -6.70
N HIS A 39 5.96 9.75 -6.85
CA HIS A 39 5.83 8.71 -7.88
C HIS A 39 4.93 9.16 -9.04
N GLN A 40 5.42 8.97 -10.27
CA GLN A 40 4.61 9.17 -11.48
C GLN A 40 3.54 8.08 -11.64
N GLU A 41 3.83 6.86 -11.20
CA GLU A 41 2.92 5.73 -11.18
C GLU A 41 2.60 5.32 -9.73
N VAL A 42 1.58 4.49 -9.53
CA VAL A 42 1.25 4.00 -8.19
C VAL A 42 2.43 3.23 -7.55
N PRO A 43 2.73 3.46 -6.25
CA PRO A 43 3.94 2.90 -5.61
C PRO A 43 3.82 1.41 -5.25
N TRP A 44 2.67 0.78 -5.48
CA TRP A 44 2.44 -0.64 -5.25
C TRP A 44 2.64 -1.48 -6.51
N GLN A 45 3.05 -2.73 -6.34
CA GLN A 45 3.32 -3.69 -7.40
C GLN A 45 2.29 -4.83 -7.40
N LEU A 46 2.00 -5.37 -8.59
CA LEU A 46 1.09 -6.49 -8.74
C LEU A 46 1.67 -7.76 -8.10
N LEU A 47 0.89 -8.43 -7.26
CA LEU A 47 1.30 -9.66 -6.57
C LEU A 47 1.20 -10.90 -7.47
N SER A 48 0.48 -10.80 -8.59
CA SER A 48 0.35 -11.88 -9.56
C SER A 48 1.37 -11.73 -10.69
N SER A 49 1.92 -12.84 -11.17
CA SER A 49 2.81 -12.87 -12.35
C SER A 49 2.08 -12.61 -13.67
N CYS A 50 0.79 -12.27 -13.64
CA CYS A 50 0.01 -11.96 -14.82
C CYS A 50 0.52 -10.63 -15.41
N LYS A 51 0.96 -10.64 -16.67
CA LYS A 51 1.35 -9.42 -17.38
C LYS A 51 0.10 -8.55 -17.58
N GLU A 52 -0.13 -7.63 -16.66
CA GLU A 52 -1.17 -6.62 -16.81
C GLU A 52 -0.89 -5.86 -18.11
N GLN A 53 -1.80 -5.97 -19.09
CA GLN A 53 -1.71 -5.11 -20.27
C GLN A 53 -1.90 -3.67 -19.79
N LYS A 54 -1.00 -2.78 -20.25
CA LYS A 54 -0.81 -1.37 -19.87
C LYS A 54 -2.05 -0.46 -19.89
N LYS A 55 -3.26 -0.99 -20.14
CA LYS A 55 -4.53 -0.30 -19.92
C LYS A 55 -4.95 -0.43 -18.45
N LEU A 56 -4.33 0.40 -17.62
CA LEU A 56 -4.80 0.78 -16.28
C LEU A 56 -6.20 1.43 -16.29
N SER A 57 -6.88 1.49 -17.45
CA SER A 57 -8.10 2.24 -17.72
C SER A 57 -9.40 1.48 -17.44
N SER A 58 -9.35 0.31 -16.78
CA SER A 58 -10.56 -0.53 -16.57
C SER A 58 -10.82 -0.95 -15.13
N CYS A 59 -10.12 -0.35 -14.16
CA CYS A 59 -10.42 -0.58 -12.75
C CYS A 59 -11.83 -0.05 -12.45
N PHE A 60 -12.77 -0.95 -12.19
CA PHE A 60 -14.15 -0.59 -11.86
C PHE A 60 -14.27 -0.19 -10.39
N ALA A 61 -13.59 -0.95 -9.52
CA ALA A 61 -13.54 -0.69 -8.10
C ALA A 61 -12.20 -1.13 -7.52
N GLN A 62 -11.78 -0.44 -6.46
CA GLN A 62 -10.56 -0.74 -5.72
C GLN A 62 -10.72 -0.45 -4.23
N SER A 63 -9.94 -1.15 -3.43
CA SER A 63 -9.78 -0.92 -2.00
C SER A 63 -8.30 -0.85 -1.68
N ALA A 64 -7.84 0.24 -1.07
CA ALA A 64 -6.48 0.37 -0.58
C ALA A 64 -6.45 0.41 0.95
N VAL A 65 -5.53 -0.34 1.53
CA VAL A 65 -5.23 -0.35 2.95
C VAL A 65 -3.77 0.03 3.13
N LEU A 66 -3.53 1.13 3.83
CA LEU A 66 -2.21 1.60 4.20
C LEU A 66 -2.02 1.38 5.70
N ARG A 67 -0.93 0.71 6.10
CA ARG A 67 -0.64 0.39 7.50
C ARG A 67 0.64 1.07 7.97
N GLY A 68 0.72 1.33 9.28
CA GLY A 68 1.91 1.87 9.95
C GLY A 68 2.18 3.36 9.67
N VAL A 69 1.23 4.08 9.09
CA VAL A 69 1.33 5.54 8.91
C VAL A 69 0.65 6.26 10.07
N CYS A 70 1.40 7.11 10.76
CA CYS A 70 0.87 7.94 11.83
C CYS A 70 0.38 9.27 11.28
N GLN A 71 -0.67 9.83 11.89
CA GLN A 71 -1.15 11.17 11.54
C GLN A 71 -0.09 12.21 11.91
N GLU A 72 0.29 13.06 10.95
CA GLU A 72 1.18 14.18 11.23
C GLU A 72 0.49 15.22 12.11
N LYS A 73 1.20 15.64 13.16
CA LYS A 73 0.73 16.70 14.06
C LYS A 73 0.70 18.02 13.29
N GLY A 74 -0.50 18.54 13.02
CA GLY A 74 -0.71 19.80 12.29
C GLY A 74 -1.22 19.64 10.86
N SER A 75 -1.33 18.42 10.34
CA SER A 75 -2.05 18.18 9.09
C SER A 75 -3.54 18.44 9.30
N ARG A 76 -4.16 19.24 8.42
CA ARG A 76 -5.60 19.49 8.42
C ARG A 76 -6.40 18.29 7.88
N GLU A 77 -5.72 17.38 7.18
CA GLU A 77 -6.32 16.24 6.51
C GLU A 77 -5.84 14.93 7.14
N SER A 78 -6.76 13.97 7.28
CA SER A 78 -6.43 12.65 7.77
C SER A 78 -5.66 11.86 6.69
N PRO A 79 -4.77 10.92 7.06
CA PRO A 79 -4.03 10.12 6.08
C PRO A 79 -4.98 9.30 5.18
N GLU A 80 -6.15 8.90 5.70
CA GLU A 80 -7.21 8.25 4.92
C GLU A 80 -7.75 9.17 3.82
N GLN A 81 -8.00 10.45 4.14
CA GLN A 81 -8.49 11.44 3.17
C GLN A 81 -7.45 11.72 2.08
N VAL A 82 -6.16 11.81 2.47
CA VAL A 82 -5.05 11.97 1.53
C VAL A 82 -4.98 10.78 0.58
N LEU A 83 -5.02 9.55 1.10
CA LEU A 83 -5.00 8.34 0.28
C LEU A 83 -6.23 8.24 -0.62
N GLN A 84 -7.42 8.57 -0.11
CA GLN A 84 -8.66 8.56 -0.89
C GLN A 84 -8.60 9.56 -2.04
N ARG A 85 -8.11 10.78 -1.80
CA ARG A 85 -7.91 11.79 -2.84
C ARG A 85 -6.92 11.30 -3.89
N TYR A 86 -5.79 10.74 -3.46
CA TYR A 86 -4.78 10.20 -4.36
C TYR A 86 -5.36 9.12 -5.30
N LEU A 87 -6.12 8.16 -4.76
CA LEU A 87 -6.78 7.14 -5.57
C LEU A 87 -7.78 7.73 -6.57
N HIS A 88 -8.53 8.76 -6.17
CA HIS A 88 -9.49 9.41 -7.05
C HIS A 88 -8.80 10.15 -8.20
N THR A 89 -7.68 10.83 -7.92
CA THR A 89 -6.87 11.50 -8.95
C THR A 89 -6.28 10.50 -9.94
N GLN A 90 -5.76 9.37 -9.44
CA GLN A 90 -5.14 8.35 -10.31
C GLN A 90 -6.17 7.48 -11.05
N PHE A 91 -7.38 7.34 -10.51
CA PHE A 91 -8.44 6.47 -11.04
C PHE A 91 -9.81 7.17 -11.00
N PRO A 92 -10.03 8.24 -11.78
CA PRO A 92 -11.23 9.09 -11.67
C PRO A 92 -12.55 8.37 -11.99
N GLY A 93 -12.51 7.23 -12.71
CA GLY A 93 -13.67 6.41 -13.04
C GLY A 93 -13.92 5.21 -12.13
N ALA A 94 -13.05 4.95 -11.14
CA ALA A 94 -13.12 3.77 -10.29
C ALA A 94 -13.76 4.10 -8.94
N PHE A 95 -14.67 3.24 -8.48
CA PHE A 95 -15.12 3.28 -7.09
C PHE A 95 -13.95 2.93 -6.16
N SER A 96 -13.50 3.90 -5.37
CA SER A 96 -12.26 3.76 -4.58
C SER A 96 -12.57 3.92 -3.10
N THR A 97 -12.20 2.92 -2.30
CA THR A 97 -12.19 3.03 -0.83
C THR A 97 -10.75 3.01 -0.32
N ALA A 98 -10.50 3.78 0.74
CA ALA A 98 -9.20 3.92 1.36
C ALA A 98 -9.33 3.74 2.87
N HIS A 99 -8.43 2.97 3.46
CA HIS A 99 -8.34 2.77 4.90
C HIS A 99 -6.88 2.90 5.34
N VAL A 100 -6.65 3.61 6.43
CA VAL A 100 -5.34 3.71 7.07
C VAL A 100 -5.43 3.08 8.44
N LEU A 101 -4.49 2.18 8.73
CA LEU A 101 -4.33 1.57 10.02
C LEU A 101 -3.03 2.09 10.61
N GLN A 102 -3.12 2.79 11.73
CA GLN A 102 -1.92 3.24 12.45
C GLN A 102 -1.07 2.05 12.92
N GLN A 103 -1.72 0.90 13.13
CA GLN A 103 -1.01 -0.28 13.59
C GLN A 103 -0.14 -0.86 12.45
N PRO A 104 1.17 -0.93 12.68
CA PRO A 104 2.17 -1.51 11.77
C PRO A 104 2.06 -3.04 11.70
N CYS A 105 2.68 -3.64 10.68
CA CYS A 105 2.78 -5.09 10.57
C CYS A 105 3.90 -5.61 11.49
N HIS A 106 3.53 -6.45 12.46
CA HIS A 106 4.49 -7.08 13.36
C HIS A 106 5.03 -8.38 12.76
N THR A 107 6.36 -8.47 12.64
CA THR A 107 7.06 -9.68 12.19
C THR A 107 7.81 -10.29 13.37
N GLN A 108 7.52 -11.56 13.71
CA GLN A 108 8.22 -12.27 14.79
C GLN A 108 9.48 -12.96 14.28
N ALA A 109 10.54 -13.00 15.09
CA ALA A 109 11.70 -13.83 14.79
C ALA A 109 11.30 -15.31 14.73
N PRO A 110 11.83 -16.11 13.78
CA PRO A 110 12.84 -15.78 12.78
C PRO A 110 12.18 -15.37 11.43
N PHE A 111 11.73 -14.12 11.31
CA PHE A 111 11.27 -13.61 10.02
C PHE A 111 12.47 -13.38 9.09
N PRO A 112 12.43 -13.86 7.83
CA PRO A 112 13.54 -13.66 6.90
C PRO A 112 13.82 -12.16 6.69
N GLN A 113 15.09 -11.76 6.77
CA GLN A 113 15.52 -10.40 6.46
C GLN A 113 15.58 -10.22 4.94
N PHE A 114 14.43 -10.02 4.30
CA PHE A 114 14.36 -9.69 2.87
C PHE A 114 14.41 -8.18 2.59
N PHE A 115 14.41 -7.34 3.63
CA PHE A 115 14.49 -5.89 3.48
C PHE A 115 15.93 -5.38 3.39
N SER A 116 16.10 -4.31 2.62
CA SER A 116 17.38 -3.60 2.50
C SER A 116 17.88 -3.12 3.87
N PRO A 117 19.20 -3.13 4.14
CA PRO A 117 19.80 -2.52 5.35
C PRO A 117 19.55 -1.01 5.49
N LEU A 118 19.07 -0.36 4.43
CA LEU A 118 18.63 1.04 4.45
C LEU A 118 17.27 1.21 5.15
N LEU A 119 16.49 0.13 5.28
CA LEU A 119 15.21 0.16 5.96
C LEU A 119 15.41 0.25 7.47
N SER A 120 14.84 1.27 8.09
CA SER A 120 14.81 1.40 9.55
C SER A 120 13.84 0.38 10.19
N THR A 121 13.97 0.19 11.50
CA THR A 121 13.06 -0.65 12.29
C THR A 121 11.63 -0.13 12.35
N ARG A 122 11.40 1.12 11.90
CA ARG A 122 10.08 1.76 11.72
C ARG A 122 9.61 1.76 10.25
N GLY A 123 10.35 1.09 9.38
CA GLY A 123 10.06 0.90 7.96
C GLY A 123 10.15 2.13 7.06
N PHE A 124 10.93 3.14 7.47
CA PHE A 124 11.39 4.23 6.59
C PHE A 124 12.75 3.93 5.98
N LEU A 125 12.98 4.39 4.75
CA LEU A 125 14.27 4.34 4.07
C LEU A 125 15.21 5.42 4.63
N GLN A 126 16.44 5.02 4.95
CA GLN A 126 17.54 5.90 5.37
C GLN A 126 18.51 6.12 4.21
N ASP A 127 19.12 7.30 4.16
CA ASP A 127 20.08 7.69 3.12
C ASP A 127 21.44 6.94 3.26
N ARG A 128 21.75 6.45 4.46
CA ARG A 128 22.97 5.67 4.75
C ARG A 128 22.64 4.39 5.51
N ALA A 129 23.22 3.27 5.07
CA ALA A 129 23.09 1.99 5.75
C ALA A 129 23.69 2.08 7.15
N ARG A 130 22.97 1.56 8.16
CA ARG A 130 23.54 1.41 9.51
C ARG A 130 24.72 0.46 9.42
N GLY A 131 25.90 0.92 9.83
CA GLY A 131 27.06 0.03 9.99
C GLY A 131 26.67 -1.09 10.94
N SER A 132 26.99 -2.33 10.56
CA SER A 132 26.66 -3.54 11.33
C SER A 132 27.17 -3.41 12.78
N SER A 133 26.27 -3.13 13.72
CA SER A 133 26.55 -3.27 15.15
C SER A 133 25.89 -4.56 15.60
N SER A 134 26.70 -5.47 16.13
CA SER A 134 26.31 -6.81 16.56
C SER A 134 25.33 -6.75 17.74
N ALA A 135 24.36 -7.66 17.69
CA ALA A 135 23.62 -8.21 18.82
C ALA A 135 22.97 -7.19 19.79
N GLY A 136 21.69 -6.93 19.54
CA GLY A 136 20.74 -6.46 20.53
C GLY A 136 19.34 -6.63 19.97
N GLU A 137 18.55 -7.54 20.56
CA GLU A 137 17.14 -7.77 20.25
C GLU A 137 16.37 -6.44 20.12
N GLU A 138 15.99 -6.07 18.89
CA GLU A 138 15.14 -4.91 18.65
C GLU A 138 13.95 -5.30 17.76
N ARG A 139 12.77 -4.93 18.26
CA ARG A 139 11.44 -5.26 17.76
C ARG A 139 11.16 -4.42 16.50
N THR A 140 10.98 -5.07 15.35
CA THR A 140 10.77 -4.39 14.06
C THR A 140 9.28 -4.20 13.75
N ASP A 141 8.98 -3.05 13.17
CA ASP A 141 7.66 -2.50 13.00
C ASP A 141 7.59 -1.84 11.62
N SER A 142 7.02 -2.55 10.63
CA SER A 142 7.06 -2.10 9.22
C SER A 142 5.67 -1.61 8.77
N PRO A 143 5.58 -0.44 8.11
CA PRO A 143 4.39 -0.01 7.40
C PRO A 143 4.25 -0.83 6.12
N GLU A 144 3.06 -1.40 5.92
CA GLU A 144 2.70 -2.23 4.77
C GLU A 144 1.51 -1.58 4.07
N THR A 145 1.51 -1.56 2.74
CA THR A 145 0.35 -1.10 1.97
C THR A 145 -0.15 -2.25 1.09
N ALA A 146 -1.41 -2.63 1.23
CA ALA A 146 -2.07 -3.63 0.40
C ALA A 146 -3.24 -2.97 -0.34
N THR A 147 -3.33 -3.15 -1.65
CA THR A 147 -4.40 -2.62 -2.50
C THR A 147 -5.01 -3.74 -3.33
N GLU A 148 -6.31 -3.95 -3.23
CA GLU A 148 -7.05 -4.93 -4.02
C GLU A 148 -7.86 -4.23 -5.12
N ARG A 149 -7.87 -4.82 -6.33
CA ARG A 149 -8.55 -4.26 -7.50
C ARG A 149 -9.47 -5.27 -8.16
N ALA A 150 -10.68 -4.81 -8.50
CA ALA A 150 -11.63 -5.56 -9.30
C ALA A 150 -11.61 -5.14 -10.77
N GLY A 151 -11.55 -6.14 -11.64
CA GLY A 151 -11.58 -6.02 -13.10
C GLY A 151 -12.71 -6.87 -13.70
N PRO A 152 -12.99 -6.76 -15.00
CA PRO A 152 -13.99 -7.60 -15.65
C PRO A 152 -13.54 -9.06 -15.63
N GLY A 153 -14.27 -9.91 -14.90
CA GLY A 153 -14.10 -11.34 -14.94
C GLY A 153 -14.49 -11.87 -16.31
N ARG A 154 -13.53 -12.40 -17.08
CA ARG A 154 -13.87 -13.24 -18.24
C ARG A 154 -14.42 -14.55 -17.70
N GLY A 155 -15.74 -14.61 -17.53
CA GLY A 155 -16.45 -15.88 -17.51
C GLY A 155 -16.21 -16.57 -18.85
N LYS A 156 -15.50 -17.70 -18.82
CA LYS A 156 -15.61 -18.66 -19.92
C LYS A 156 -16.97 -19.35 -19.75
N LEU A 157 -17.84 -19.13 -20.73
CA LEU A 157 -18.91 -20.08 -21.09
C LEU A 157 -18.27 -21.38 -21.58
#